data_AF-A0A6C0ANC0-F1
#
_entry.id   AF-A0A6C0ANC0-F1
#
_cell.length_a   1.000
_cell.length_b   1.000
_cell.length_c   1.000
_cell.angle_alpha   90.00
_cell.angle_beta   90.00
_cell.angle_gamma   90.00
#
_symmetry.space_group_name_H-M   'P 1'
#
loop_
_entity.id
_entity.type
_entity.pdbx_description
1 polymer ?
#
loop_
_entity_poly.entity_id
_entity_poly.type
_entity_poly.pdbx_seq_one_letter_code
_entity_poly.pdbx_strand_id
1 'polypeptide(L)' 'MPSHGVEIIDGIPVHLKDGNMLAFQHGSSLNSEIQPIKLGTYDSTTKKATWSPSDAMTQWLENFRATMTGRSRK' A
#
# COMPACT_ATOMS: atom_id res chain seq x y z
N MET A 1 -9.54 17.97 0.54
CA MET A 1 -8.51 17.83 1.59
C MET A 1 -7.50 16.82 1.10
N PRO A 2 -6.18 17.11 1.08
CA PRO A 2 -5.20 16.08 0.73
C PRO A 2 -5.23 15.04 1.86
N SER A 3 -5.68 13.83 1.51
CA SER A 3 -5.75 12.68 2.41
C SER A 3 -4.32 12.25 2.73
N HIS A 4 -3.74 12.85 3.76
CA HIS A 4 -2.49 12.40 4.37
C HIS A 4 -2.85 11.35 5.42
N GLY A 5 -2.60 10.08 5.13
CA GLY A 5 -2.91 9.02 6.09
C GLY A 5 -2.91 7.62 5.49
N VAL A 6 -2.95 6.64 6.39
CA VAL A 6 -3.15 5.24 6.03
C VAL A 6 -4.65 5.02 5.81
N GLU A 7 -5.01 4.51 4.65
CA GLU A 7 -6.38 4.22 4.25
C GLU A 7 -6.47 2.78 3.73
N ILE A 8 -7.65 2.17 3.81
CA ILE A 8 -7.87 0.81 3.31
C ILE A 8 -8.65 0.92 2.01
N ILE A 9 -8.01 0.54 0.91
CA ILE A 9 -8.59 0.53 -0.43
C ILE A 9 -8.67 -0.91 -0.90
N ASP A 10 -9.86 -1.40 -1.23
CA ASP A 10 -10.08 -2.80 -1.65
C ASP A 10 -9.56 -3.84 -0.64
N GLY A 11 -9.61 -3.52 0.66
CA GLY A 11 -9.08 -4.39 1.73
C GLY A 11 -7.54 -4.36 1.86
N ILE A 12 -6.86 -3.51 1.08
CA ILE A 12 -5.42 -3.35 1.10
C ILE A 12 -5.09 -2.05 1.84
N PRO A 13 -4.28 -2.08 2.90
CA PRO A 13 -3.81 -0.87 3.56
C PRO A 13 -2.81 -0.16 2.64
N VAL A 14 -3.10 1.10 2.35
CA VAL A 14 -2.27 1.99 1.53
C VAL A 14 -2.01 3.29 2.28
N HIS A 15 -0.84 3.88 2.10
CA HIS A 15 -0.53 5.20 2.59
C HIS A 15 -0.76 6.21 1.47
N LEU A 16 -1.72 7.11 1.68
CA LEU A 16 -2.01 8.20 0.76
C LEU A 16 -1.11 9.39 1.07
N LYS A 17 -0.34 9.82 0.06
CA LYS A 17 0.56 10.96 0.16
C LYS A 17 0.60 11.72 -1.17
N ASP A 18 0.21 12.99 -1.14
CA ASP A 18 0.23 13.87 -2.32
C ASP A 18 -0.50 13.28 -3.55
N GLY A 19 -1.63 12.60 -3.33
CA GLY A 19 -2.39 11.92 -4.40
C GLY A 19 -1.77 10.61 -4.90
N ASN A 20 -0.69 10.14 -4.28
CA ASN A 20 -0.10 8.83 -4.55
C ASN A 20 -0.57 7.80 -3.52
N MET A 21 -0.82 6.59 -3.99
CA MET A 21 -1.03 5.41 -3.15
C MET A 21 0.31 4.70 -2.98
N LEU A 22 0.77 4.60 -1.74
CA LEU A 22 2.00 3.90 -1.37
C LEU A 22 1.65 2.64 -0.57
N ALA A 23 2.47 1.61 -0.67
CA ALA A 23 2.32 0.40 0.12
C ALA A 23 2.44 0.70 1.61
N PHE A 24 1.47 0.23 2.41
CA PHE A 24 1.59 0.28 3.86
C PHE A 24 2.57 -0.79 4.34
N GLN A 25 3.64 -0.36 5.00
CA GLN A 25 4.65 -1.26 5.57
C GLN A 25 4.61 -1.14 7.09
N HIS A 26 4.10 -2.18 7.76
CA HIS A 26 4.02 -2.21 9.22
C HIS A 26 5.33 -2.75 9.80
N GLY A 27 6.16 -1.85 10.32
CA GLY A 27 7.39 -2.21 11.03
C GLY A 27 8.62 -1.59 10.38
N SER A 28 9.16 -0.57 11.03
CA SER A 28 10.53 -0.13 10.80
C SER A 28 11.49 -1.28 11.08
N SER A 29 12.10 -1.84 10.06
CA SER A 29 13.55 -2.00 10.13
C SER A 29 14.15 -0.71 9.59
N LEU A 30 14.43 0.21 10.52
CA LEU A 30 15.16 1.48 10.34
C LEU A 30 16.59 1.32 9.76
N ASN A 31 16.90 0.16 9.15
CA ASN A 31 18.24 -0.26 8.73
C ASN A 31 18.36 -0.63 7.25
N SER A 32 17.36 -0.38 6.40
CA SER A 32 17.55 -0.58 4.97
C SER A 32 16.69 0.39 4.17
N GLU A 33 17.23 0.85 3.05
CA GLU A 33 16.69 1.78 2.06
C GLU A 33 15.42 1.26 1.38
N ILE A 34 14.39 0.89 2.14
CA ILE A 34 13.14 0.41 1.58
C ILE A 34 12.40 1.62 1.05
N GLN A 35 12.57 1.86 -0.25
CA GLN A 35 11.81 2.88 -0.95
C GLN A 35 10.33 2.52 -0.89
N PRO A 36 9.46 3.51 -0.60
CA PRO A 36 8.03 3.26 -0.57
C PRO A 36 7.56 2.76 -1.94
N ILE A 37 6.92 1.61 -1.97
CA ILE A 37 6.41 1.02 -3.21
C ILE A 37 5.18 1.81 -3.63
N LYS A 38 5.26 2.46 -4.79
CA LYS A 38 4.11 3.16 -5.36
C LYS A 38 3.14 2.13 -5.96
N LEU A 39 1.94 2.07 -5.39
CA LEU A 39 0.85 1.20 -5.83
C LEU A 39 -0.04 1.86 -6.89
N GLY A 40 -0.07 3.19 -6.91
CA GLY A 40 -0.94 3.92 -7.82
C GLY A 40 -1.16 5.37 -7.43
N THR A 41 -2.28 5.92 -7.87
CA THR A 41 -2.74 7.26 -7.53
C THR A 41 -4.15 7.20 -6.95
N TYR A 42 -4.43 8.11 -6.03
CA TYR A 42 -5.75 8.25 -5.43
C TYR A 42 -6.25 9.67 -5.65
N ASP A 43 -7.40 9.78 -6.30
CA ASP A 43 -8.10 11.05 -6.42
C ASP A 43 -9.09 11.20 -5.27
N SER A 44 -8.70 12.06 -4.31
CA SER A 44 -9.53 12.39 -3.14
C SER A 44 -10.83 13.13 -3.47
N THR A 45 -10.92 13.76 -4.64
CA THR A 45 -12.11 14.49 -5.08
C THR A 45 -13.20 13.53 -5.54
N THR A 46 -12.80 12.54 -6.36
CA THR A 46 -13.69 11.51 -6.89
C THR A 46 -13.75 10.25 -6.03
N LYS A 47 -12.95 10.19 -4.95
CA LYS A 47 -12.73 9.02 -4.09
C LYS A 47 -12.34 7.77 -4.89
N LYS A 48 -11.57 7.98 -5.96
CA LYS A 48 -11.22 6.92 -6.92
C LYS A 48 -9.75 6.54 -6.79
N ALA A 49 -9.51 5.27 -6.55
CA ALA A 49 -8.19 4.67 -6.64
C ALA A 49 -7.89 4.24 -8.08
N THR A 50 -6.69 4.58 -8.57
CA THR A 50 -6.15 4.11 -9.83
C THR A 50 -4.90 3.31 -9.54
N TRP A 51 -5.04 1.99 -9.57
CA TRP A 51 -3.95 1.05 -9.37
C TRP A 51 -3.00 1.07 -10.59
N SER A 52 -1.71 1.19 -10.33
CA SER A 52 -0.67 1.16 -11.36
C SER A 52 0.06 -0.18 -11.24
N PRO A 53 -0.27 -1.17 -12.10
CA PRO A 53 0.36 -2.47 -12.03
C PRO A 53 1.84 -2.31 -12.37
N SER A 54 2.67 -2.55 -11.36
CA SER A 54 4.13 -2.66 -11.49
C SER A 54 4.55 -3.99 -10.90
N ASP A 55 5.69 -4.52 -11.35
CA ASP A 55 6.22 -5.77 -10.81
C ASP A 55 6.41 -5.68 -9.28
N ALA A 56 6.84 -4.51 -8.80
CA ALA A 56 6.99 -4.23 -7.37
C ALA A 56 5.65 -4.25 -6.61
N MET A 57 4.58 -3.70 -7.20
CA MET A 57 3.24 -3.77 -6.61
C MET A 57 2.75 -5.22 -6.53
N THR A 58 2.91 -5.99 -7.60
CA THR A 58 2.45 -7.39 -7.65
C THR A 58 3.18 -8.22 -6.60
N GLN A 59 4.51 -8.12 -6.54
CA GLN A 59 5.30 -8.82 -5.52
C GLN A 59 4.93 -8.40 -4.09
N TRP A 60 4.68 -7.11 -3.86
CA TRP A 60 4.24 -6.63 -2.55
C TRP A 60 2.87 -7.18 -2.18
N LEU A 61 1.90 -7.19 -3.11
CA LEU A 61 0.57 -7.75 -2.86
C LEU A 61 0.60 -9.25 -2.59
N GLU A 62 1.44 -10.01 -3.29
CA GLU A 62 1.64 -11.43 -3.03
C GLU A 62 2.21 -11.65 -1.63
N ASN A 63 3.25 -10.91 -1.25
CA ASN A 63 3.83 -10.96 0.08
C ASN A 63 2.83 -10.53 1.17
N PHE A 64 2.04 -9.50 0.92
CA PHE A 64 0.99 -9.03 1.83
C PHE A 64 -0.10 -10.10 2.03
N ARG A 65 -0.57 -10.70 0.94
CA ARG A 65 -1.56 -11.80 1.00
C ARG A 65 -1.00 -13.04 1.71
N ALA A 66 0.27 -13.38 1.46
CA ALA A 66 0.95 -14.49 2.12
C ALA A 66 1.10 -14.26 3.64
N THR A 67 1.43 -13.04 4.06
CA THR A 67 1.56 -12.69 5.48
C THR A 67 0.21 -12.61 6.19
N MET A 68 -0.84 -12.13 5.52
CA MET A 68 -2.23 -12.13 6.04
C MET A 68 -2.77 -13.57 6.21
N THR A 69 -2.48 -14.46 5.28
CA THR A 69 -2.92 -15.88 5.34
C THR A 69 -2.08 -16.72 6.32
N GLY A 70 -0.78 -16.43 6.47
CA GLY A 70 0.10 -17.10 7.43
C GLY A 70 -0.31 -16.93 8.90
N ARG A 71 -0.97 -15.82 9.26
CA ARG A 71 -1.46 -15.59 10.63
C ARG A 71 -2.73 -16.37 10.97
N SER A 72 -3.41 -16.97 10.00
CA SER A 72 -4.64 -17.75 10.22
C SER A 72 -4.40 -19.24 10.44
N ARG A 73 -3.15 -19.71 10.39
CA ARG A 73 -2.76 -21.08 10.82
C ARG A 73 -2.11 -21.01 12.20
N LYS A 74 -2.91 -20.90 13.26
CA LYS A 74 -2.49 -21.29 14.61
C LYS A 74 -3.67 -21.84 15.39
#